data_AF-A0A2E7CMU0-F1
#
_entry.id   AF-A0A2E7CMU0-F1
#
_cell.length_a   1.000
_cell.length_b   1.000
_cell.length_c   1.000
_cell.angle_alpha   90.00
_cell.angle_beta   90.00
_cell.angle_gamma   90.00
#
_symmetry.space_group_name_H-M   'P 1'
#
loop_
_entity.id
_entity.type
_entity.pdbx_description
1 polymer ?
#
loop_
_entity_poly.entity_id
_entity_poly.type
_entity_poly.pdbx_seq_one_letter_code
_entity_poly.pdbx_strand_id
1 'polypeptide(L)'
;MKKNTGEDLKQSKNIKASQTLLPWEEKTLQAVGNVVEFWGFKENHGRIWALLSLRKEGLTALEIRKLLGLSKGAVSMLLQDLENWTIVLRDEDHVNKSHSEGKNSESKNSENKRRGRIYKACSDLFQMISYVLKQREQDLLKNTLFLLKDAHQEAQKVASSEQISTLSTMLSSAIFVQEMLSMFCDNPSFAHSLVKNTSQINDLNIIQSNEK
;
A
#
# COMPACT_ATOMS: atom_id res chain seq x y z
N MET A 1 19.28 -30.47 -40.63
CA MET A 1 18.16 -30.79 -39.71
C MET A 1 18.70 -30.86 -38.29
N LYS A 2 18.02 -30.19 -37.35
CA LYS A 2 18.26 -30.13 -35.90
C LYS A 2 19.47 -29.31 -35.41
N LYS A 3 19.16 -28.14 -34.82
CA LYS A 3 19.52 -27.72 -33.46
C LYS A 3 18.93 -26.31 -33.22
N ASN A 4 17.73 -26.26 -32.64
CA ASN A 4 17.15 -25.06 -32.03
C ASN A 4 16.11 -25.49 -30.99
N THR A 5 16.57 -26.22 -29.97
CA THR A 5 15.69 -26.75 -28.91
C THR A 5 16.11 -26.30 -27.50
N GLY A 6 17.19 -25.54 -27.36
CA GLY A 6 17.69 -25.06 -26.06
C GLY A 6 17.19 -23.66 -25.65
N GLU A 7 17.02 -22.74 -26.59
CA GLU A 7 16.62 -21.35 -26.31
C GLU A 7 15.09 -21.20 -26.21
N ASP A 8 14.32 -21.86 -27.08
CA ASP A 8 12.85 -21.85 -27.04
C ASP A 8 12.27 -22.44 -25.73
N LEU A 9 12.97 -23.38 -25.10
CA LEU A 9 12.58 -23.94 -23.80
C LEU A 9 12.89 -23.01 -22.61
N LYS A 10 13.90 -22.13 -22.72
CA LYS A 10 14.20 -21.11 -21.71
C LYS A 10 13.27 -19.90 -21.84
N GLN A 11 12.94 -19.51 -23.07
CA GLN A 11 12.02 -18.39 -23.33
C GLN A 11 10.57 -18.76 -22.97
N SER A 12 10.11 -19.98 -23.27
CA SER A 12 8.76 -20.43 -22.89
C SER A 12 8.57 -20.64 -21.38
N LYS A 13 9.63 -21.02 -20.64
CA LYS A 13 9.60 -21.09 -19.16
C LYS A 13 9.59 -19.71 -18.51
N ASN A 14 10.29 -18.73 -19.07
CA ASN A 14 10.35 -17.36 -18.54
C ASN A 14 9.04 -16.60 -18.77
N ILE A 15 8.34 -16.85 -19.90
CA ILE A 15 7.03 -16.24 -20.20
C ILE A 15 5.92 -16.83 -19.32
N LYS A 16 5.97 -18.12 -18.95
CA LYS A 16 4.98 -18.72 -18.05
C LYS A 16 5.16 -18.32 -16.58
N ALA A 17 6.40 -18.05 -16.15
CA ALA A 17 6.69 -17.65 -14.78
C ALA A 17 6.11 -16.26 -14.41
N SER A 18 5.86 -15.38 -15.39
CA SER A 18 5.27 -14.06 -15.12
C SER A 18 3.73 -14.01 -15.11
N GLN A 19 3.06 -15.10 -15.52
CA GLN A 19 1.61 -15.11 -15.75
C GLN A 19 0.79 -15.83 -14.67
N THR A 20 1.43 -16.45 -13.68
CA THR A 20 0.73 -17.21 -12.63
C THR A 20 1.42 -16.99 -11.29
N LEU A 21 0.61 -16.84 -10.23
CA LEU A 21 1.12 -16.68 -8.87
C LEU A 21 1.60 -18.03 -8.33
N LEU A 22 2.78 -18.03 -7.69
CA LEU A 22 3.25 -19.17 -6.92
C LEU A 22 2.49 -19.25 -5.58
N PRO A 23 2.38 -20.43 -4.96
CA PRO A 23 1.60 -20.59 -3.71
C PRO A 23 2.03 -19.67 -2.56
N TRP A 24 3.32 -19.33 -2.46
CA TRP A 24 3.82 -18.43 -1.42
C TRP A 24 3.49 -16.95 -1.72
N GLU A 25 3.38 -16.58 -3.00
CA GLU A 25 2.95 -15.24 -3.42
C GLU A 25 1.48 -15.06 -3.09
N GLU A 26 0.65 -16.07 -3.38
CA GLU A 26 -0.77 -16.06 -3.04
C GLU A 26 -1.00 -15.92 -1.53
N LYS A 27 -0.28 -16.68 -0.71
CA LYS A 27 -0.31 -16.54 0.75
C LYS A 27 0.10 -15.14 1.21
N THR A 28 1.14 -14.57 0.61
CA THR A 28 1.58 -13.19 0.91
C THR A 28 0.50 -12.17 0.57
N LEU A 29 -0.07 -12.27 -0.64
CA LEU A 29 -1.15 -11.40 -1.10
C LEU A 29 -2.37 -11.50 -0.18
N GLN A 30 -2.76 -12.70 0.22
CA GLN A 30 -3.87 -12.93 1.14
C GLN A 30 -3.59 -12.31 2.52
N ALA A 31 -2.41 -12.55 3.09
CA ALA A 31 -2.04 -12.00 4.40
C ALA A 31 -2.05 -10.45 4.40
N VAL A 32 -1.48 -9.85 3.36
CA VAL A 32 -1.49 -8.38 3.20
C VAL A 32 -2.90 -7.86 2.90
N GLY A 33 -3.67 -8.57 2.08
CA GLY A 33 -5.08 -8.25 1.83
C GLY A 33 -5.89 -8.19 3.11
N ASN A 34 -5.78 -9.21 3.95
CA ASN A 34 -6.50 -9.33 5.22
C ASN A 34 -6.15 -8.19 6.21
N VAL A 35 -4.85 -7.87 6.37
CA VAL A 35 -4.46 -6.79 7.30
C VAL A 35 -4.93 -5.43 6.78
N VAL A 36 -4.87 -5.20 5.46
CA VAL A 36 -5.36 -3.96 4.85
C VAL A 36 -6.88 -3.83 4.97
N GLU A 37 -7.61 -4.94 4.81
CA GLU A 37 -9.06 -4.99 5.00
C GLU A 37 -9.46 -4.70 6.45
N PHE A 38 -8.74 -5.25 7.42
CA PHE A 38 -8.95 -4.97 8.84
C PHE A 38 -8.91 -3.47 9.17
N TRP A 39 -8.04 -2.71 8.48
CA TRP A 39 -7.94 -1.26 8.66
C TRP A 39 -9.01 -0.45 7.89
N GLY A 40 -9.94 -1.11 7.20
CA GLY A 40 -11.10 -0.49 6.56
C GLY A 40 -10.94 -0.22 5.06
N PHE A 41 -9.89 -0.75 4.43
CA PHE A 41 -9.74 -0.71 2.98
C PHE A 41 -10.36 -1.97 2.34
N LYS A 42 -10.46 -2.01 1.00
CA LYS A 42 -10.79 -3.26 0.30
C LYS A 42 -9.59 -4.21 0.34
N GLU A 43 -9.82 -5.50 0.58
CA GLU A 43 -8.79 -6.56 0.54
C GLU A 43 -7.90 -6.46 -0.72
N ASN A 44 -8.53 -6.19 -1.89
CA ASN A 44 -7.82 -6.10 -3.15
C ASN A 44 -6.87 -4.89 -3.27
N HIS A 45 -6.99 -3.85 -2.44
CA HIS A 45 -5.97 -2.80 -2.35
C HIS A 45 -4.64 -3.38 -1.86
N GLY A 46 -4.71 -4.15 -0.76
CA GLY A 46 -3.55 -4.83 -0.18
C GLY A 46 -2.95 -5.84 -1.14
N ARG A 47 -3.79 -6.62 -1.83
CA ARG A 47 -3.33 -7.62 -2.82
C ARG A 47 -2.62 -6.98 -4.01
N ILE A 48 -3.13 -5.88 -4.55
CA ILE A 48 -2.47 -5.15 -5.66
C ILE A 48 -1.13 -4.61 -5.22
N TRP A 49 -1.07 -3.94 -4.06
CA TRP A 49 0.18 -3.40 -3.56
C TRP A 49 1.20 -4.50 -3.26
N ALA A 50 0.80 -5.59 -2.59
CA ALA A 50 1.69 -6.72 -2.31
C ALA A 50 2.24 -7.33 -3.60
N LEU A 51 1.38 -7.50 -4.61
CA LEU A 51 1.80 -7.98 -5.92
C LEU A 51 2.84 -7.07 -6.56
N LEU A 52 2.61 -5.76 -6.56
CA LEU A 52 3.54 -4.78 -7.11
C LEU A 52 4.86 -4.73 -6.33
N SER A 53 4.82 -4.85 -4.99
CA SER A 53 6.00 -4.89 -4.12
C SER A 53 6.86 -6.14 -4.32
N LEU A 54 6.26 -7.27 -4.71
CA LEU A 54 6.97 -8.52 -5.00
C LEU A 54 7.62 -8.55 -6.40
N ARG A 55 7.34 -7.56 -7.26
CA ARG A 55 7.81 -7.54 -8.65
C ARG A 55 8.91 -6.49 -8.82
N LYS A 56 10.03 -6.91 -9.41
CA LYS A 56 11.17 -6.01 -9.69
C LYS A 56 10.83 -4.98 -10.78
N GLU A 57 10.09 -5.42 -11.77
CA GLU A 57 9.55 -4.58 -12.84
C GLU A 57 8.08 -4.28 -12.53
N GLY A 58 7.65 -3.06 -12.82
CA GLY A 58 6.25 -2.68 -12.61
C GLY A 58 5.31 -3.51 -13.48
N LEU A 59 4.03 -3.57 -13.11
CA LEU A 59 3.02 -4.32 -13.85
C LEU A 59 2.02 -3.40 -14.54
N THR A 60 1.50 -3.85 -15.68
CA THR A 60 0.37 -3.21 -16.34
C THR A 60 -0.95 -3.56 -15.65
N ALA A 61 -1.97 -2.73 -15.81
CA ALA A 61 -3.32 -3.04 -15.34
C ALA A 61 -3.86 -4.36 -15.90
N LEU A 62 -3.46 -4.77 -17.12
CA LEU A 62 -3.85 -6.03 -17.72
C LEU A 62 -3.21 -7.23 -17.01
N GLU A 63 -1.95 -7.12 -16.61
CA GLU A 63 -1.23 -8.17 -15.88
C GLU A 63 -1.78 -8.32 -14.47
N ILE A 64 -1.99 -7.21 -13.76
CA ILE A 64 -2.63 -7.20 -12.43
C ILE A 64 -4.00 -7.89 -12.50
N ARG A 65 -4.80 -7.55 -13.51
CA ARG A 65 -6.10 -8.16 -13.76
C ARG A 65 -6.02 -9.67 -13.92
N LYS A 66 -5.08 -10.15 -14.75
CA LYS A 66 -4.90 -11.58 -15.02
C LYS A 66 -4.42 -12.33 -13.79
N LEU A 67 -3.45 -11.77 -13.06
CA LEU A 67 -2.84 -12.41 -11.89
C LEU A 67 -3.80 -12.49 -10.70
N LEU A 68 -4.63 -11.46 -10.50
CA LEU A 68 -5.57 -11.40 -9.37
C LEU A 68 -6.98 -11.89 -9.71
N GLY A 69 -7.26 -12.22 -10.98
CA GLY A 69 -8.60 -12.64 -11.42
C GLY A 69 -9.66 -11.55 -11.31
N LEU A 70 -9.27 -10.27 -11.32
CA LEU A 70 -10.17 -9.14 -11.14
C LEU A 70 -10.83 -8.69 -12.45
N SER A 71 -11.91 -7.93 -12.37
CA SER A 71 -12.50 -7.30 -13.56
C SER A 71 -11.69 -6.06 -13.99
N LYS A 72 -11.83 -5.64 -15.24
CA LYS A 72 -11.20 -4.40 -15.73
C LYS A 72 -11.64 -3.18 -14.92
N GLY A 73 -12.94 -3.09 -14.59
CA GLY A 73 -13.50 -2.00 -13.79
C GLY A 73 -12.94 -1.99 -12.37
N ALA A 74 -12.90 -3.16 -11.72
CA ALA A 74 -12.35 -3.29 -10.37
C ALA A 74 -10.89 -2.85 -10.31
N VAL A 75 -10.02 -3.36 -11.20
CA VAL A 75 -8.60 -2.96 -11.25
C VAL A 75 -8.45 -1.46 -11.50
N SER A 76 -9.26 -0.88 -12.38
CA SER A 76 -9.19 0.57 -12.65
C SER A 76 -9.52 1.41 -11.42
N MET A 77 -10.59 1.06 -10.70
CA MET A 77 -10.99 1.79 -9.50
C MET A 77 -9.94 1.64 -8.39
N LEU A 78 -9.49 0.42 -8.13
CA LEU A 78 -8.51 0.15 -7.07
C LEU A 78 -7.16 0.82 -7.36
N LEU A 79 -6.69 0.81 -8.61
CA LEU A 79 -5.45 1.52 -8.99
C LEU A 79 -5.61 3.03 -8.87
N GLN A 80 -6.77 3.58 -9.24
CA GLN A 80 -7.03 5.02 -9.06
C GLN A 80 -7.01 5.41 -7.58
N ASP A 81 -7.65 4.62 -6.72
CA ASP A 81 -7.63 4.82 -5.27
C ASP A 81 -6.18 4.80 -4.75
N LEU A 82 -5.41 3.75 -5.06
CA LEU A 82 -4.00 3.61 -4.64
C LEU A 82 -3.07 4.71 -5.20
N GLU A 83 -3.32 5.21 -6.41
CA GLU A 83 -2.58 6.33 -7.00
C GLU A 83 -2.88 7.66 -6.31
N ASN A 84 -4.16 7.93 -6.03
CA ASN A 84 -4.57 9.14 -5.29
C ASN A 84 -3.94 9.21 -3.90
N TRP A 85 -3.61 8.05 -3.34
CA TRP A 85 -2.96 7.91 -2.04
C TRP A 85 -1.43 7.84 -2.12
N THR A 86 -0.85 7.93 -3.32
CA THR A 86 0.61 7.86 -3.57
C THR A 86 1.24 6.52 -3.12
N ILE A 87 0.41 5.49 -2.93
CA ILE A 87 0.84 4.15 -2.54
C ILE A 87 1.39 3.41 -3.77
N VAL A 88 0.77 3.65 -4.92
CA VAL A 88 1.20 3.15 -6.23
C VAL A 88 1.49 4.34 -7.14
N LEU A 89 2.58 4.26 -7.89
CA LEU A 89 2.96 5.27 -8.88
C LEU A 89 2.97 4.69 -10.28
N ARG A 90 2.80 5.58 -11.26
CA ARG A 90 3.04 5.28 -12.66
C ARG A 90 4.53 5.38 -12.94
N ASP A 91 5.05 4.41 -13.68
CA ASP A 91 6.41 4.49 -14.19
C ASP A 91 6.44 5.40 -15.43
N GLU A 92 6.73 6.69 -15.23
CA GLU A 92 6.79 7.74 -16.25
C GLU A 92 7.96 7.52 -17.24
N ASP A 93 8.98 6.74 -16.88
CA ASP A 93 10.17 6.50 -17.72
C ASP A 93 9.83 5.74 -19.01
N HIS A 94 8.70 5.03 -19.03
CA HIS A 94 8.19 4.39 -20.25
C HIS A 94 7.40 5.34 -21.17
N VAL A 95 7.01 6.52 -20.69
CA VAL A 95 6.30 7.55 -21.46
C VAL A 95 7.29 8.54 -22.10
N ASN A 96 8.33 8.95 -21.36
CA ASN A 96 9.22 10.05 -21.75
C ASN A 96 10.41 9.67 -22.66
N LYS A 97 10.69 8.37 -22.87
CA LYS A 97 11.63 7.92 -23.93
C LYS A 97 11.11 8.16 -25.36
N SER A 98 9.92 8.74 -25.49
CA SER A 98 9.22 9.01 -26.76
C SER A 98 9.37 10.46 -27.26
N HIS A 99 10.08 11.34 -26.53
CA HIS A 99 10.22 12.75 -26.91
C HIS A 99 11.65 13.20 -27.21
N SER A 100 12.65 12.34 -26.99
CA SER A 100 14.05 12.67 -27.20
C SER A 100 14.73 11.68 -28.14
N GLU A 101 14.15 11.40 -29.30
CA GLU A 101 14.89 10.84 -30.44
C GLU A 101 14.11 11.10 -31.73
N GLY A 102 14.74 11.82 -32.65
CA GLY A 102 14.12 12.39 -33.83
C GLY A 102 13.58 11.38 -34.82
N LYS A 103 12.59 11.87 -35.59
CA LYS A 103 12.27 11.52 -36.98
C LYS A 103 12.59 10.07 -37.37
N ASN A 104 11.68 9.14 -37.03
CA ASN A 104 11.37 7.88 -37.72
C ASN A 104 10.35 7.09 -36.85
N SER A 105 9.12 7.60 -36.74
CA SER A 105 8.20 7.25 -35.64
C SER A 105 6.77 6.88 -36.08
N GLU A 106 6.60 6.19 -37.22
CA GLU A 106 5.29 5.61 -37.58
C GLU A 106 5.12 4.14 -37.14
N SER A 107 6.20 3.35 -37.04
CA SER A 107 6.09 1.94 -36.59
C SER A 107 6.24 1.74 -35.08
N LYS A 108 7.04 2.55 -34.37
CA LYS A 108 7.35 2.33 -32.94
C LYS A 108 6.30 2.90 -31.96
N ASN A 109 5.55 3.93 -32.36
CA ASN A 109 4.49 4.53 -31.54
C ASN A 109 3.30 3.58 -31.34
N SER A 110 3.03 2.72 -32.32
CA SER A 110 1.94 1.73 -32.29
C SER A 110 2.15 0.66 -31.23
N GLU A 111 3.41 0.29 -30.95
CA GLU A 111 3.76 -0.79 -30.04
C GLU A 111 3.88 -0.32 -28.58
N ASN A 112 4.41 0.89 -28.36
CA ASN A 112 4.43 1.51 -27.02
C ASN A 112 3.01 1.91 -26.55
N LYS A 113 2.14 2.38 -27.46
CA LYS A 113 0.72 2.65 -27.14
C LYS A 113 -0.05 1.39 -26.76
N ARG A 114 0.39 0.20 -27.21
CA ARG A 114 -0.23 -1.10 -26.92
C ARG A 114 0.17 -1.68 -25.55
N ARG A 115 1.32 -1.31 -24.98
CA ARG A 115 1.83 -1.91 -23.74
C ARG A 115 1.12 -1.43 -22.46
N GLY A 116 0.29 -0.39 -22.53
CA GLY A 116 -0.47 0.10 -21.37
C GLY A 116 0.41 0.74 -20.31
N ARG A 117 -0.22 1.43 -19.35
CA ARG A 117 0.50 2.08 -18.23
C ARG A 117 1.10 1.03 -17.30
N ILE A 118 2.32 1.29 -16.83
CA ILE A 118 3.05 0.44 -15.88
C ILE A 118 2.95 1.06 -14.49
N TYR A 119 2.71 0.23 -13.49
CA TYR A 119 2.49 0.60 -12.09
C TYR A 119 3.55 -0.02 -11.20
N LYS A 120 3.99 0.71 -10.17
CA LYS A 120 4.94 0.25 -9.15
C LYS A 120 4.45 0.63 -7.75
N ALA A 121 4.70 -0.23 -6.77
CA ALA A 121 4.53 0.14 -5.37
C ALA A 121 5.62 1.16 -4.99
N CYS A 122 5.22 2.29 -4.41
CA CYS A 122 6.16 3.34 -3.98
C CYS A 122 6.35 3.40 -2.46
N SER A 123 5.41 2.82 -1.72
CA SER A 123 5.39 2.84 -0.26
C SER A 123 5.69 1.47 0.34
N ASP A 124 6.21 1.44 1.56
CA ASP A 124 6.19 0.22 2.35
C ASP A 124 4.78 -0.03 2.95
N LEU A 125 4.60 -1.18 3.59
CA LEU A 125 3.32 -1.56 4.20
C LEU A 125 2.91 -0.56 5.29
N PHE A 126 3.88 -0.01 6.01
CA PHE A 126 3.61 0.93 7.08
C PHE A 126 3.02 2.23 6.53
N GLN A 127 3.63 2.79 5.49
CA GLN A 127 3.15 4.01 4.87
C GLN A 127 1.75 3.83 4.26
N MET A 128 1.42 2.62 3.77
CA MET A 128 0.03 2.30 3.42
C MET A 128 -0.90 2.40 4.62
N ILE A 129 -0.58 1.72 5.72
CA ILE A 129 -1.42 1.67 6.93
C ILE A 129 -1.57 3.07 7.54
N SER A 130 -0.49 3.85 7.62
CA SER A 130 -0.52 5.21 8.13
C SER A 130 -1.41 6.12 7.30
N TYR A 131 -1.43 5.94 5.98
CA TYR A 131 -2.33 6.69 5.12
C TYR A 131 -3.81 6.35 5.41
N VAL A 132 -4.12 5.06 5.60
CA VAL A 132 -5.47 4.59 5.97
C VAL A 132 -5.94 5.24 7.28
N LEU A 133 -5.10 5.15 8.31
CA LEU A 133 -5.39 5.72 9.62
C LEU A 133 -5.56 7.23 9.54
N LYS A 134 -4.69 7.92 8.79
CA LYS A 134 -4.79 9.36 8.59
C LYS A 134 -6.10 9.76 7.94
N GLN A 135 -6.56 9.04 6.92
CA GLN A 135 -7.83 9.33 6.25
C GLN A 135 -9.03 9.14 7.19
N ARG A 136 -9.06 8.05 7.95
CA ARG A 136 -10.23 7.70 8.76
C ARG A 136 -10.30 8.45 10.09
N GLU A 137 -9.18 8.51 10.80
CA GLU A 137 -9.17 8.99 12.18
C GLU A 137 -9.20 10.52 12.27
N GLN A 138 -8.77 11.23 11.22
CA GLN A 138 -8.76 12.68 11.23
C GLN A 138 -10.15 13.28 11.49
N ASP A 139 -11.19 12.81 10.80
CA ASP A 139 -12.52 13.39 10.94
C ASP A 139 -13.21 12.93 12.23
N LEU A 140 -13.04 11.66 12.59
CA LEU A 140 -13.59 11.13 13.85
C LEU A 140 -13.02 11.86 15.07
N LEU A 141 -11.69 12.05 15.13
CA LEU A 141 -11.04 12.70 16.27
C LEU A 141 -11.34 14.19 16.31
N LYS A 142 -11.37 14.88 15.16
CA LYS A 142 -11.79 16.29 15.11
C LYS A 142 -13.20 16.47 15.67
N ASN A 143 -14.16 15.64 15.24
CA ASN A 143 -15.53 15.69 15.72
C ASN A 143 -15.62 15.36 17.21
N THR A 144 -14.92 14.32 17.67
CA THR A 144 -14.89 13.93 19.08
C THR A 144 -14.34 15.06 19.96
N LEU A 145 -13.25 15.69 19.54
CA LEU A 145 -12.66 16.82 20.26
C LEU A 145 -13.57 18.04 20.28
N PHE A 146 -14.26 18.32 19.17
CA PHE A 146 -15.25 19.38 19.11
C PHE A 146 -16.38 19.14 20.12
N LEU A 147 -16.98 17.95 20.11
CA LEU A 147 -18.08 17.59 21.00
C LEU A 147 -17.66 17.57 22.48
N LEU A 148 -16.48 17.05 22.80
CA LEU A 148 -15.97 17.04 24.17
C LEU A 148 -15.68 18.45 24.69
N LYS A 149 -15.16 19.35 23.84
CA LYS A 149 -14.94 20.76 24.20
C LYS A 149 -16.26 21.48 24.46
N ASP A 150 -17.25 21.27 23.60
CA ASP A 150 -18.57 21.86 23.74
C ASP A 150 -19.26 21.37 25.03
N ALA A 151 -19.30 20.05 25.24
CA ALA A 151 -19.82 19.45 26.46
C ALA A 151 -19.10 19.97 27.72
N HIS A 152 -17.78 20.18 27.65
CA HIS A 152 -17.01 20.71 28.78
C HIS A 152 -17.40 22.16 29.11
N GLN A 153 -17.66 22.99 28.11
CA GLN A 153 -18.12 24.37 28.30
C GLN A 153 -19.53 24.44 28.89
N GLU A 154 -20.41 23.51 28.50
CA GLU A 154 -21.75 23.40 29.09
C GLU A 154 -21.69 22.90 30.53
N ALA A 155 -20.90 21.86 30.79
CA ALA A 155 -20.74 21.26 32.11
C ALA A 155 -20.24 22.27 33.15
N GLN A 156 -19.38 23.21 32.77
CA GLN A 156 -18.90 24.28 33.66
C GLN A 156 -20.02 25.15 34.25
N LYS A 157 -21.21 25.17 33.64
CA LYS A 157 -22.35 26.00 34.09
C LYS A 157 -23.24 25.29 35.11
N VAL A 158 -23.31 23.95 35.07
CA VAL A 158 -24.36 23.18 35.76
C VAL A 158 -23.90 21.89 36.43
N ALA A 159 -22.73 21.36 36.08
CA ALA A 159 -22.26 20.05 36.54
C ALA A 159 -21.45 20.14 37.85
N SER A 160 -21.27 18.99 38.51
CA SER A 160 -20.42 18.91 39.70
C SER A 160 -18.93 19.03 39.34
N SER A 161 -18.09 19.41 40.31
CA SER A 161 -16.63 19.49 40.14
C SER A 161 -16.03 18.13 39.74
N GLU A 162 -16.58 17.02 40.23
CA GLU A 162 -16.14 15.66 39.87
C GLU A 162 -16.48 15.31 38.42
N GLN A 163 -17.67 15.68 37.94
CA GLN A 163 -18.07 15.49 36.55
C GLN A 163 -17.22 16.33 35.59
N ILE A 164 -16.94 17.59 35.96
CA ILE A 164 -16.06 18.48 35.17
C ILE A 164 -14.64 17.90 35.10
N SER A 165 -14.11 17.41 36.22
CA SER A 165 -12.78 16.77 36.27
C SER A 165 -12.70 15.52 35.37
N THR A 166 -13.74 14.69 35.40
CA THR A 166 -13.84 13.50 34.55
C THR A 166 -13.86 13.88 33.07
N LEU A 167 -14.65 14.89 32.69
CA LEU A 167 -14.75 15.36 31.31
C LEU A 167 -13.45 16.02 30.83
N SER A 168 -12.75 16.76 31.70
CA SER A 168 -11.41 17.30 31.43
C SER A 168 -10.40 16.18 31.15
N THR A 169 -10.48 15.08 31.91
CA THR A 169 -9.65 13.89 31.69
C THR A 169 -9.93 13.26 30.34
N MET A 170 -11.21 13.09 29.97
CA MET A 170 -11.61 12.57 28.66
C MET A 170 -11.09 13.45 27.51
N LEU A 171 -11.23 14.76 27.63
CA LEU A 171 -10.73 15.72 26.65
C LEU A 171 -9.20 15.63 26.50
N SER A 172 -8.48 15.55 27.62
CA SER A 172 -7.02 15.41 27.62
C SER A 172 -6.58 14.09 26.96
N SER A 173 -7.26 12.98 27.24
CA SER A 173 -6.99 11.69 26.58
C SER A 173 -7.26 11.75 25.07
N ALA A 174 -8.35 12.39 24.65
CA ALA A 174 -8.66 12.54 23.23
C ALA A 174 -7.61 13.39 22.48
N ILE A 175 -7.12 14.46 23.11
CA ILE A 175 -6.03 15.29 22.56
C ILE A 175 -4.76 14.44 22.42
N PHE A 176 -4.39 13.72 23.47
CA PHE A 176 -3.20 12.85 23.44
C PHE A 176 -3.27 11.80 22.33
N VAL A 177 -4.42 11.15 22.15
CA VAL A 177 -4.62 10.17 21.06
C VAL A 177 -4.47 10.84 19.68
N GLN A 178 -5.01 12.04 19.49
CA GLN A 178 -4.84 12.80 18.25
C GLN A 178 -3.37 13.12 17.96
N GLU A 179 -2.63 13.57 18.96
CA GLU A 179 -1.20 13.88 18.83
C GLU A 179 -0.39 12.62 18.51
N MET A 180 -0.66 11.51 19.19
CA MET A 180 -0.03 10.22 18.91
C MET A 180 -0.26 9.76 17.48
N LEU A 181 -1.50 9.87 16.97
CA LEU A 181 -1.83 9.50 15.59
C LEU A 181 -1.20 10.45 14.58
N SER A 182 -1.16 11.76 14.84
CA SER A 182 -0.49 12.73 13.97
C SER A 182 1.01 12.42 13.90
N MET A 183 1.66 12.21 15.05
CA MET A 183 3.08 11.82 15.10
C MET A 183 3.35 10.53 14.32
N PHE A 184 2.48 9.53 14.46
CA PHE A 184 2.57 8.26 13.75
C PHE A 184 2.38 8.41 12.24
N CYS A 185 1.44 9.25 11.79
CA CYS A 185 1.09 9.39 10.39
C CYS A 185 1.99 10.38 9.63
N ASP A 186 2.53 11.40 10.30
CA ASP A 186 3.28 12.49 9.67
C ASP A 186 4.80 12.26 9.65
N ASN A 187 5.30 11.22 10.33
CA ASN A 187 6.72 10.89 10.37
C ASN A 187 7.02 9.47 9.82
N PRO A 188 7.00 9.27 8.49
CA PRO A 188 7.33 7.98 7.89
C PRO A 188 8.77 7.51 8.17
N SER A 189 9.68 8.44 8.44
CA SER A 189 11.08 8.14 8.79
C SER A 189 11.21 7.46 10.16
N PHE A 190 10.33 7.76 11.12
CA PHE A 190 10.29 7.10 12.42
C PHE A 190 9.92 5.62 12.30
N ALA A 191 8.98 5.29 11.42
CA ALA A 191 8.59 3.90 11.21
C ALA A 191 9.65 3.11 10.45
N HIS A 192 10.24 3.72 9.42
CA HIS A 192 11.38 3.12 8.72
C HIS A 192 12.58 2.86 9.67
N SER A 193 12.83 3.73 10.65
CA SER A 193 13.90 3.52 11.63
C SER A 193 13.58 2.40 12.61
N LEU A 194 12.33 2.27 13.07
CA LEU A 194 11.88 1.15 13.90
C LEU A 194 11.99 -0.19 13.17
N VAL A 195 11.55 -0.26 11.91
CA VAL A 195 11.65 -1.48 11.09
C VAL A 195 13.11 -1.87 10.85
N LYS A 196 13.97 -0.91 10.49
CA LYS A 196 15.41 -1.17 10.28
C LYS A 196 16.13 -1.63 11.55
N ASN A 197 15.79 -1.06 12.71
CA ASN A 197 16.36 -1.47 13.99
C ASN A 197 15.90 -2.88 14.40
N THR A 198 14.69 -3.29 14.01
CA THR A 198 14.18 -4.65 14.27
C THR A 198 14.88 -5.69 13.38
N SER A 199 15.24 -5.33 12.13
CA SER A 199 16.02 -6.21 11.25
C SER A 199 17.43 -6.51 11.80
N GLN A 200 18.05 -5.60 12.56
CA GLN A 200 19.33 -5.87 13.23
C GLN A 200 19.19 -6.84 14.42
N ILE A 201 17.99 -7.05 14.95
CA ILE A 201 17.71 -7.94 16.08
C ILE A 201 17.36 -9.37 15.61
N ASN A 202 16.85 -9.52 14.38
CA ASN A 202 16.35 -10.81 13.87
C ASN A 202 17.40 -11.73 13.24
N ASP A 203 18.63 -11.28 13.01
CA ASP A 203 19.72 -12.13 12.50
C ASP A 203 20.22 -13.17 13.54
N LEU A 204 19.65 -13.21 14.76
CA LEU A 204 20.07 -14.13 15.84
C LEU A 204 19.08 -15.24 16.21
N ASN A 205 17.84 -15.32 15.68
CA ASN A 205 16.84 -16.25 16.23
C ASN A 205 16.04 -17.13 15.25
N ILE A 206 16.36 -17.17 13.95
CA ILE A 206 15.57 -17.96 12.98
C ILE A 206 16.11 -19.38 12.70
N ILE A 207 17.27 -19.79 13.25
CA ILE A 207 17.88 -21.11 12.93
C ILE A 207 17.83 -22.17 14.05
N GLN A 208 17.35 -21.89 15.27
CA GLN A 208 17.42 -22.88 16.38
C GLN A 208 16.09 -23.39 16.94
N SER A 209 15.07 -23.64 16.11
CA SER A 209 13.83 -24.24 16.61
C SER A 209 13.17 -25.19 15.62
N ASN A 210 13.92 -26.14 15.07
CA ASN A 210 13.37 -27.36 14.50
C ASN A 210 14.44 -28.47 14.47
N GLU A 211 14.64 -29.14 15.59
CA GLU A 211 15.06 -30.55 15.66
C GLU A 211 14.78 -31.07 17.09
N LYS A 212 13.59 -31.63 17.27
CA LYS A 212 13.27 -32.69 18.23
C LYS A 212 12.27 -33.64 17.59
#